data_AF-A0A2N3LFC7-F1
#
_entry.id   AF-A0A2N3LFC7-F1
#
_cell.length_a   1.000
_cell.length_b   1.000
_cell.length_c   1.000
_cell.angle_alpha   90.00
_cell.angle_beta   90.00
_cell.angle_gamma   90.00
#
_symmetry.space_group_name_H-M   'P 1'
#
loop_
_entity.id
_entity.type
_entity.pdbx_description
1 polymer ?
#
loop_
_entity_poly.entity_id
_entity_poly.type
_entity_poly.pdbx_seq_one_letter_code
_entity_poly.pdbx_strand_id
1 'polypeptide(L)' 'MEVKSWDRNYYEKIDWKEVPMWKALKIWANNQKHIKCIDGNLYYFYHGQEALSKITHNQIQFGKWFVEKM' A
#
# COMPACT_ATOMS: atom_id res chain seq x y z
N MET A 1 -4.40 7.37 -7.79
CA MET A 1 -4.05 8.62 -7.08
C MET A 1 -2.55 8.71 -7.02
N GLU A 2 -1.97 9.69 -7.68
CA GLU A 2 -0.57 10.06 -7.54
C GLU A 2 -0.36 10.60 -6.12
N VAL A 3 0.70 10.16 -5.45
CA VAL A 3 0.96 10.51 -4.04
C VAL A 3 1.30 11.99 -3.98
N LYS A 4 0.58 12.75 -3.14
CA LYS A 4 0.93 14.16 -2.90
C LYS A 4 2.29 14.20 -2.19
N SER A 5 3.14 15.17 -2.53
CA SER A 5 4.54 15.27 -2.08
C SER A 5 4.76 15.14 -0.57
N TRP A 6 3.79 15.58 0.25
CA TRP A 6 3.82 15.50 1.72
C TRP A 6 3.75 14.07 2.26
N ASP A 7 2.99 13.18 1.61
CA ASP A 7 2.81 11.78 2.03
C ASP A 7 4.10 10.98 1.84
N ARG A 8 4.87 11.31 0.79
CA ARG A 8 6.11 10.61 0.46
C ARG A 8 7.14 10.65 1.59
N ASN A 9 7.33 11.81 2.21
CA ASN A 9 8.27 11.98 3.33
C ASN A 9 7.86 11.22 4.59
N TYR A 10 6.55 11.10 4.85
CA TYR A 10 6.05 10.32 5.97
C TYR A 10 6.28 8.83 5.71
N TYR A 11 5.96 8.36 4.50
CA TYR A 11 6.06 6.96 4.15
C TYR A 11 7.48 6.45 3.89
N GLU A 12 8.44 7.33 3.55
CA GLU A 12 9.86 6.96 3.46
C GLU A 12 10.49 6.68 4.83
N LYS A 13 9.90 7.17 5.93
CA LYS A 13 10.36 6.90 7.30
C LYS A 13 9.80 5.62 7.90
N ILE A 14 8.86 4.96 7.21
CA ILE A 14 8.24 3.73 7.66
C ILE A 14 9.04 2.55 7.13
N ASP A 15 9.35 1.59 8.01
CA ASP A 15 9.93 0.33 7.59
C ASP A 15 8.87 -0.52 6.87
N TRP A 16 9.11 -0.78 5.60
CA TRP A 16 8.20 -1.57 4.76
C TRP A 16 8.70 -2.99 4.61
N LYS A 17 7.81 -3.95 4.80
CA LYS A 17 8.07 -5.36 4.52
C LYS A 17 7.25 -5.83 3.33
N GLU A 18 7.93 -6.33 2.30
CA GLU A 18 7.27 -6.95 1.15
C GLU A 18 6.51 -8.21 1.59
N VAL A 19 5.26 -8.33 1.13
CA VAL A 19 4.39 -9.47 1.40
C VAL A 19 3.52 -9.78 0.18
N PRO A 20 3.01 -11.02 0.04
CA PRO A 20 2.02 -11.32 -0.99
C PRO A 20 0.78 -10.43 -0.87
N MET A 21 0.16 -10.08 -2.02
CA MET A 21 -1.01 -9.20 -2.08
C MET A 21 -2.09 -9.59 -1.07
N TRP A 22 -2.52 -10.87 -1.08
CA TRP A 22 -3.60 -11.34 -0.20
C TRP A 22 -3.33 -11.05 1.28
N LYS A 23 -2.06 -11.06 1.71
CA LYS A 23 -1.65 -10.78 3.08
C LYS A 23 -1.71 -9.29 3.37
N ALA A 24 -1.25 -8.44 2.44
CA ALA A 24 -1.39 -6.99 2.55
C ALA A 24 -2.86 -6.58 2.64
N LEU A 25 -3.70 -7.11 1.76
CA LEU A 25 -5.13 -6.80 1.73
C LEU A 25 -5.86 -7.29 2.98
N LYS A 26 -5.51 -8.46 3.51
CA LYS A 26 -6.08 -8.96 4.76
C LYS A 26 -5.73 -8.04 5.95
N ILE A 27 -4.50 -7.56 6.01
CA ILE A 27 -4.04 -6.62 7.04
C ILE A 27 -4.77 -5.28 6.90
N TRP A 28 -4.94 -4.82 5.66
CA TRP A 28 -5.63 -3.58 5.36
C TRP A 28 -7.12 -3.63 5.67
N ALA A 29 -7.81 -4.70 5.29
CA ALA A 29 -9.23 -4.92 5.55
C ALA A 29 -9.56 -5.02 7.05
N ASN A 30 -8.59 -5.40 7.88
CA ASN A 30 -8.74 -5.41 9.34
C ASN A 30 -8.55 -4.02 9.97
N ASN A 31 -8.46 -2.95 9.16
CA ASN A 31 -8.30 -1.55 9.56
C ASN A 31 -7.09 -1.22 10.46
N GLN A 32 -6.09 -2.11 10.50
CA GLN A 32 -5.04 -2.01 11.53
C GLN A 32 -3.76 -1.31 11.05
N LYS A 33 -3.48 -1.26 9.74
CA LYS A 33 -2.19 -0.74 9.23
C LYS A 33 -2.28 -0.11 7.83
N HIS A 34 -1.31 0.75 7.54
CA HIS A 34 -1.05 1.25 6.19
C HIS A 34 -0.44 0.16 5.32
N ILE A 35 -0.81 0.16 4.04
CA ILE A 35 -0.19 -0.70 3.03
C ILE A 35 0.36 0.14 1.89
N LYS A 36 1.43 -0.35 1.28
CA LYS A 36 2.07 0.26 0.11
C LYS A 36 2.00 -0.70 -1.05
N CYS A 37 1.65 -0.20 -2.23
CA CYS A 37 1.74 -0.92 -3.49
C CYS A 37 2.70 -0.19 -4.43
N ILE A 38 3.58 -0.95 -5.09
CA ILE A 38 4.45 -0.46 -6.14
C ILE A 38 4.00 -1.09 -7.46
N ASP A 39 3.59 -0.27 -8.41
CA ASP A 39 3.22 -0.69 -9.77
C ASP A 39 4.18 -0.01 -10.75
N GLY A 40 5.16 -0.78 -11.24
CA GLY A 40 6.29 -0.23 -12.00
C GLY A 40 7.08 0.82 -11.22
N ASN A 41 7.02 2.07 -11.68
CA ASN A 41 7.69 3.23 -11.06
C ASN A 41 6.76 4.06 -10.16
N LEU A 42 5.49 3.68 -10.06
CA LEU A 42 4.48 4.40 -9.29
C LEU A 42 4.33 3.78 -7.90
N TYR A 43 4.29 4.67 -6.92
CA TYR A 43 4.10 4.31 -5.52
C TYR A 43 2.69 4.69 -5.12
N TYR A 44 1.99 3.76 -4.48
CA TYR A 44 0.65 3.94 -3.94
C TYR A 44 0.66 3.62 -2.46
N PHE A 45 0.09 4.49 -1.65
CA PHE A 45 -0.07 4.28 -0.22
C PHE A 45 -1.55 4.28 0.09
N TYR A 46 -2.01 3.26 0.81
CA TYR A 46 -3.39 3.10 1.22
C TYR A 46 -3.47 3.17 2.74
N HIS A 47 -4.33 4.05 3.24
CA HIS A 47 -4.59 4.18 4.66
C HIS A 47 -5.58 3.12 5.12
N GLY A 48 -5.44 2.63 6.36
CA GLY A 48 -6.28 1.58 6.95
C GLY A 48 -7.79 1.86 7.03
N GLN A 49 -8.28 3.01 6.57
CA GLN A 49 -9.70 3.37 6.54
C GLN A 49 -10.24 3.57 5.12
N GLU A 50 -9.39 3.44 4.10
CA GLU A 50 -9.80 3.62 2.72
C GLU A 50 -10.47 2.37 2.14
N ALA A 51 -11.40 2.57 1.21
CA ALA A 51 -12.12 1.48 0.59
C ALA A 51 -11.24 0.66 -0.38
N LEU A 52 -11.42 -0.66 -0.37
CA LEU A 52 -10.80 -1.63 -1.28
C LEU A 52 -11.03 -1.32 -2.78
N SER A 53 -12.09 -0.60 -3.10
CA SER A 53 -12.41 -0.15 -4.46
C SER A 53 -11.36 0.78 -5.08
N LYS A 54 -10.42 1.31 -4.30
CA LYS A 54 -9.28 2.11 -4.82
C LYS A 54 -8.17 1.28 -5.48
N ILE A 55 -8.22 -0.05 -5.36
CA ILE A 55 -7.24 -0.93 -6.01
C ILE A 55 -7.67 -1.17 -7.46
N THR A 56 -6.72 -0.97 -8.37
CA THR A 56 -6.92 -1.19 -9.81
C THR A 56 -6.55 -2.62 -10.22
N HIS A 57 -7.05 -3.06 -11.37
CA HIS A 57 -6.75 -4.40 -11.90
C HIS A 57 -5.26 -4.63 -12.14
N ASN A 58 -4.52 -3.61 -12.61
CA ASN A 58 -3.07 -3.70 -12.83
C ASN A 58 -2.31 -3.95 -11.52
N GLN A 59 -2.69 -3.26 -10.44
CA GLN A 59 -2.07 -3.45 -9.13
C GLN A 59 -2.32 -4.85 -8.54
N ILE A 60 -3.43 -5.48 -8.92
CA ILE A 60 -3.73 -6.87 -8.53
C ILE A 60 -2.81 -7.85 -9.27
N GLN A 61 -2.59 -7.61 -10.57
CA GLN A 61 -1.81 -8.53 -11.41
C GLN A 61 -0.30 -8.34 -11.27
N PHE A 62 0.17 -7.10 -11.15
CA PHE A 62 1.59 -6.74 -11.26
C PHE A 62 2.14 -5.98 -10.06
N GLY A 63 1.27 -5.55 -9.14
CA GLY A 63 1.67 -4.75 -7.99
C GLY A 63 2.50 -5.54 -7.00
N LYS A 64 3.58 -4.93 -6.50
CA LYS A 64 4.33 -5.41 -5.33
C LYS A 64 3.76 -4.78 -4.08
N TRP A 65 3.43 -5.60 -3.10
CA TRP A 65 2.72 -5.17 -1.90
C TRP A 65 3.61 -5.18 -0.66
N PHE A 66 3.44 -4.18 0.18
CA PHE A 66 4.22 -3.98 1.38
C PHE A 66 3.31 -3.59 2.54
N VAL A 67 3.71 -4.00 3.74
CA VAL A 67 3.05 -3.65 5.00
C VAL A 67 4.04 -2.99 5.94
N GLU A 68 3.54 -2.11 6.78
CA GLU A 68 4.32 -1.48 7.85
C GLU A 68 4.85 -2.55 8.83
N LYS A 69 6.18 -2.57 8.95
CA LYS A 69 6.92 -3.38 9.90
C LYS A 69 6.94 -2.61 11.23
N MET A 70 6.40 -3.24 12.28
CA MET A 70 6.57 -2.78 13.66
C MET A 70 8.01 -3.00 14.10
#